data_AF-A0A845R795-F1
#
_entry.id   AF-A0A845R795-F1
#
_cell.length_a   1.000
_cell.length_b   1.000
_cell.length_c   1.000
_cell.angle_alpha   90.00
_cell.angle_beta   90.00
_cell.angle_gamma   90.00
#
_symmetry.space_group_name_H-M   'P 1'
#
loop_
_entity.id
_entity.type
_entity.pdbx_description
1 polymer ?
#
loop_
_entity_poly.entity_id
_entity_poly.type
_entity_poly.pdbx_seq_one_letter_code
_entity_poly.pdbx_strand_id
1 'polypeptide(L)' 'MSSHYNEIKEKRQILRDIYGGMMTIADLTKELGYGSPKSARAWLATVGVEAVRIGRGIRYETDQVAKAIVDGRGMV' A
#
# COMPACT_ATOMS: atom_id res chain seq x y z
N MET A 1 -22.80 6.44 1.11
CA MET A 1 -21.41 5.96 1.24
C MET A 1 -20.58 7.06 1.86
N SER A 2 -19.79 6.77 2.91
CA SER A 2 -18.84 7.74 3.50
C SER A 2 -17.77 8.13 2.47
N SER A 3 -17.34 9.41 2.43
CA SER A 3 -16.26 9.91 1.55
C SER A 3 -15.03 8.99 1.60
N HIS A 4 -14.69 8.54 2.81
CA HIS A 4 -13.58 7.63 3.10
C HIS A 4 -13.63 6.33 2.30
N TYR A 5 -14.81 5.74 2.15
CA TYR A 5 -14.96 4.49 1.40
C TYR A 5 -14.72 4.69 -0.10
N ASN A 6 -15.17 5.83 -0.64
CA ASN A 6 -14.92 6.17 -2.04
C ASN A 6 -13.43 6.45 -2.27
N GLU A 7 -12.76 7.13 -1.33
CA GLU A 7 -11.32 7.37 -1.40
C GLU A 7 -10.50 6.07 -1.38
N ILE A 8 -10.87 5.10 -0.54
CA ILE A 8 -10.26 3.76 -0.56
C ILE A 8 -10.47 3.11 -1.93
N LYS A 9 -11.69 3.15 -2.47
CA LYS A 9 -12.02 2.53 -3.76
C LYS A 9 -11.24 3.16 -4.90
N GLU A 10 -11.15 4.49 -4.95
CA GLU A 10 -10.38 5.23 -5.94
C GLU A 10 -8.89 4.92 -5.81
N LYS A 11 -8.34 4.94 -4.59
CA LYS A 11 -6.93 4.63 -4.37
C LYS A 11 -6.60 3.19 -4.76
N ARG A 12 -7.47 2.24 -4.47
CA ARG A 12 -7.35 0.84 -4.91
C ARG A 12 -7.28 0.73 -6.42
N GLN A 13 -8.22 1.37 -7.12
CA GLN A 13 -8.26 1.34 -8.58
C GLN A 13 -6.96 1.89 -9.17
N ILE A 14 -6.51 3.05 -8.69
CA ILE A 14 -5.25 3.68 -9.14
C ILE A 14 -4.05 2.75 -8.94
N LEU A 15 -3.88 2.20 -7.73
CA LEU A 15 -2.73 1.33 -7.47
C LEU A 15 -2.81 0.03 -8.27
N ARG A 16 -4.01 -0.51 -8.49
CA ARG A 16 -4.22 -1.72 -9.29
C ARG A 16 -3.94 -1.52 -10.77
N ASP A 17 -4.27 -0.35 -11.31
CA ASP A 17 -3.99 -0.01 -12.70
C ASP A 17 -2.48 0.19 -12.94
N ILE A 18 -1.74 0.66 -11.94
CA ILE A 18 -0.29 0.90 -12.03
C ILE A 18 0.53 -0.37 -11.74
N TYR A 19 0.20 -1.08 -10.65
CA TYR A 19 1.03 -2.16 -10.09
C TYR A 19 0.37 -3.54 -10.17
N GLY A 20 -0.90 -3.62 -10.56
CA GLY A 20 -1.68 -4.86 -10.54
C GLY A 20 -2.15 -5.24 -9.14
N GLY A 21 -2.31 -6.53 -8.89
CA GLY A 21 -2.81 -7.03 -7.59
C GLY A 21 -1.77 -7.03 -6.47
N MET A 22 -0.48 -6.97 -6.79
CA MET A 22 0.59 -7.15 -5.82
C MET A 22 1.75 -6.18 -6.06
N MET A 23 2.12 -5.43 -5.03
CA MET A 23 3.24 -4.49 -5.06
C MET A 23 4.52 -5.10 -4.48
N THR A 24 5.67 -4.75 -5.06
CA THR A 24 6.96 -5.03 -4.43
C THR A 24 7.31 -3.94 -3.41
N ILE A 25 8.33 -4.17 -2.58
CA ILE A 25 8.82 -3.13 -1.67
C ILE A 25 9.36 -1.90 -2.44
N ALA A 26 9.88 -2.08 -3.65
CA ALA A 26 10.39 -0.99 -4.47
C ALA A 26 9.24 -0.11 -4.98
N ASP A 27 8.15 -0.73 -5.45
CA ASP A 27 6.94 -0.02 -5.86
C ASP A 27 6.36 0.78 -4.70
N LEU A 28 6.27 0.17 -3.53
CA LEU A 28 5.78 0.85 -2.33
C LEU A 28 6.70 2.02 -1.90
N THR A 29 8.01 1.83 -2.00
CA THR A 29 9.00 2.87 -1.69
C THR A 29 8.80 4.09 -2.60
N LYS A 30 8.59 3.84 -3.90
CA LYS A 30 8.29 4.88 -4.89
C LYS A 30 6.94 5.54 -4.62
N GLU A 31 5.89 4.76 -4.38
CA GLU A 31 4.53 5.25 -4.12
C GLU A 31 4.45 6.14 -2.88
N LEU A 32 5.18 5.78 -1.81
CA LEU A 32 5.23 6.54 -0.56
C LEU A 32 6.25 7.68 -0.60
N GLY A 33 7.03 7.82 -1.68
CA GLY A 33 8.07 8.84 -1.81
C GLY A 33 9.25 8.65 -0.86
N TYR A 34 9.46 7.44 -0.33
CA TYR A 34 10.59 7.17 0.56
C TYR A 34 11.90 7.02 -0.21
N GLY A 35 12.99 7.53 0.36
CA GLY A 35 14.33 7.34 -0.20
C GLY A 35 14.93 5.96 0.07
N SER A 36 14.28 5.12 0.90
CA SER A 36 14.80 3.81 1.25
C SER A 36 13.71 2.74 1.42
N PRO A 37 13.97 1.49 1.00
CA PRO A 37 13.08 0.36 1.28
C PRO A 37 12.88 0.07 2.77
N LYS A 38 13.85 0.47 3.61
CA LYS A 38 13.75 0.28 5.07
C LYS A 38 12.63 1.15 5.65
N SER A 39 12.49 2.39 5.18
CA SER A 39 11.40 3.29 5.59
C SER A 39 10.04 2.76 5.16
N ALA A 40 9.93 2.22 3.95
CA ALA A 40 8.71 1.59 3.47
C ALA A 40 8.31 0.37 4.32
N ARG A 41 9.26 -0.47 4.72
CA ARG A 41 9.01 -1.60 5.64
C ARG A 41 8.59 -1.16 7.03
N ALA A 42 9.20 -0.10 7.56
CA ALA A 42 8.82 0.45 8.85
C ALA A 42 7.38 0.95 8.80
N TRP A 43 7.00 1.68 7.74
CA TRP A 43 5.62 2.12 7.55
C TRP A 43 4.65 0.94 7.44
N LEU A 44 4.97 -0.10 6.67
CA LEU A 44 4.14 -1.32 6.58
C LEU A 44 3.89 -1.96 7.95
N ALA A 45 4.93 -2.01 8.80
CA ALA A 45 4.81 -2.51 10.16
C ALA A 45 3.91 -1.64 11.04
N THR A 46 3.88 -0.33 10.83
CA THR A 46 2.98 0.58 11.57
C THR A 46 1.52 0.44 11.15
N VAL A 47 1.25 0.16 9.88
CA VAL A 47 -0.12 0.06 9.34
C VAL A 47 -0.67 -1.37 9.32
N GLY A 48 0.15 -2.36 9.72
CA GLY A 48 -0.26 -3.76 9.83
C GLY A 48 -0.53 -4.46 8.49
N VAL A 49 0.09 -4.02 7.39
CA VAL A 49 -0.05 -4.68 6.09
C VAL A 49 0.89 -5.90 6.04
N GLU A 50 0.31 -7.07 5.75
CA GLU A 50 1.03 -8.34 5.77
C GLU A 50 1.90 -8.55 4.52
N ALA A 51 3.07 -9.14 4.75
CA ALA A 51 3.98 -9.57 3.70
C ALA A 51 3.56 -10.94 3.16
N VAL A 52 3.22 -11.01 1.87
CA VAL A 52 2.89 -12.28 1.20
C VAL A 52 4.12 -12.80 0.47
N ARG A 53 4.54 -14.03 0.78
CA ARG A 53 5.63 -14.70 0.07
C ARG A 53 5.12 -15.33 -1.22
N ILE A 54 5.62 -14.88 -2.36
CA ILE A 54 5.31 -15.44 -3.68
C ILE A 54 6.62 -15.95 -4.29
N GLY A 55 6.77 -17.27 -4.31
CA GLY A 55 8.00 -17.92 -4.74
C GLY A 55 9.20 -17.46 -3.90
N ARG A 56 10.18 -16.84 -4.57
CA ARG A 56 11.39 -16.29 -3.92
C ARG A 56 11.25 -14.84 -3.43
N GLY A 57 10.17 -14.15 -3.80
CA GLY A 57 9.96 -12.73 -3.50
C GLY A 57 8.94 -12.49 -2.39
N ILE A 58 9.04 -11.32 -1.76
CA ILE A 58 8.00 -10.77 -0.87
C ILE A 58 7.21 -9.73 -1.65
N ARG A 59 5.89 -9.81 -1.57
CA ARG A 59 4.96 -8.84 -2.14
C ARG A 59 3.90 -8.44 -1.14
N TYR A 60 3.25 -7.33 -1.42
CA TYR A 60 2.20 -6.74 -0.59
C TYR A 60 0.94 -6.62 -1.41
N GLU A 61 -0.19 -6.96 -0.82
CA GLU A 61 -1.48 -6.87 -1.49
C GLU A 61 -1.86 -5.40 -1.68
N THR A 62 -2.23 -5.06 -2.91
CA THR A 62 -2.41 -3.67 -3.33
C THR A 62 -3.61 -3.01 -2.68
N ASP A 63 -4.69 -3.77 -2.46
CA ASP A 63 -5.91 -3.29 -1.84
C ASP A 63 -5.75 -3.00 -0.34
N GLN A 64 -4.87 -3.74 0.34
CA GLN A 64 -4.46 -3.52 1.73
C GLN A 64 -3.58 -2.26 1.82
N VAL A 65 -2.60 -2.12 0.91
CA VAL A 65 -1.76 -0.92 0.85
C VAL A 65 -2.59 0.33 0.58
N ALA A 66 -3.50 0.29 -0.40
CA ALA A 66 -4.39 1.41 -0.73
C ALA A 66 -5.24 1.82 0.49
N LYS A 67 -5.82 0.83 1.16
CA LYS A 67 -6.61 1.05 2.38
C LYS A 67 -5.75 1.73 3.46
N ALA A 68 -4.56 1.20 3.74
CA ALA A 68 -3.66 1.74 4.74
C ALA A 68 -3.22 3.19 4.44
N ILE A 69 -3.00 3.54 3.17
CA ILE A 69 -2.66 4.91 2.76
C ILE A 69 -3.82 5.87 3.07
N VAL A 70 -5.06 5.48 2.75
CA VAL A 70 -6.24 6.33 2.96
C VAL A 70 -6.60 6.40 4.44
N ASP A 71 -6.57 5.26 5.15
CA ASP A 71 -6.78 5.20 6.60
C ASP A 71 -5.77 6.09 7.35
N GLY A 72 -4.50 6.10 6.94
CA GLY A 72 -3.48 6.98 7.51
C GLY A 72 -3.67 8.48 7.21
N ARG A 73 -4.44 8.84 6.18
CA ARG A 73 -4.79 10.24 5.86
C ARG A 73 -6.03 10.73 6.63
N GLY A 74 -6.93 9.81 6.99
CA GLY A 74 -8.14 10.09 7.76
C GLY A 74 -7.93 10.25 9.27
N MET A 75 -6.70 10.09 9.78
CA MET A 75 -6.34 10.42 11.16
C MET A 75 -6.15 11.93 11.36
N VAL A 76 -7.21 12.73 11.15
CA VAL A 76 -7.29 14.15 11.53
C VAL A 76 -8.60 14.40 12.26
#